data_AF-A0A3S0VK36-F1
#
_entry.id   AF-A0A3S0VK36-F1
#
_cell.length_a   1.000
_cell.length_b   1.000
_cell.length_c   1.000
_cell.angle_alpha   90.00
_cell.angle_beta   90.00
_cell.angle_gamma   90.00
#
_symmetry.space_group_name_H-M   'P 1'
#
loop_
_entity.id
_entity.type
_entity.pdbx_description
1 polymer ?
#
loop_
_entity_poly.entity_id
_entity_poly.type
_entity_poly.pdbx_seq_one_letter_code
_entity_poly.pdbx_strand_id
1 'polypeptide(L)'
;MGQLRKEGLGTLILGNAANNYTGGTLVLGGTVQAMSSTLPGDVSVNSGAFLTFAQNTDGTYTGVISGAGNVIKEGNGTITLTGIQSYTGQTTINQGGIQGTTSSLNNHSVTTSTSNTALIFNQNFNGNYSGSLTGAGALVKYGSGTVVMTGASTYTGRQSNAVGCRWRQF
;
A
#
# COMPACT_ATOMS: atom_id res chain seq x y z
N MET A 1 -16.62 2.49 20.84
CA MET A 1 -15.38 2.85 20.11
C MET A 1 -15.75 3.93 19.10
N GLY A 2 -15.15 5.13 19.17
CA GLY A 2 -15.47 6.23 18.25
C GLY A 2 -14.77 6.05 16.90
N GLN A 3 -15.45 6.38 15.80
CA GLN A 3 -14.85 6.43 14.46
C GLN A 3 -14.32 7.84 14.19
N LEU A 4 -13.13 7.95 13.60
CA LEU A 4 -12.65 9.22 13.05
C LEU A 4 -13.31 9.45 11.68
N ARG A 5 -13.94 10.60 11.47
CA ARG A 5 -14.59 10.96 10.21
C ARG A 5 -13.96 12.22 9.62
N LYS A 6 -13.34 12.10 8.45
CA LYS A 6 -12.67 13.20 7.76
C LYS A 6 -13.54 13.68 6.59
N GLU A 7 -13.91 14.95 6.63
CA GLU A 7 -14.67 15.66 5.60
C GLU A 7 -13.86 16.85 5.02
N GLY A 8 -14.37 17.43 3.93
CA GLY A 8 -13.76 18.58 3.25
C GLY A 8 -12.47 18.22 2.49
N LEU A 9 -12.02 19.12 1.62
CA LEU A 9 -10.92 18.85 0.68
C LEU A 9 -9.51 18.96 1.29
N GLY A 10 -9.38 19.47 2.51
CA GLY A 10 -8.10 19.66 3.17
C GLY A 10 -7.43 18.37 3.63
N THR A 11 -6.21 18.49 4.15
CA THR A 11 -5.45 17.38 4.73
C THR A 11 -5.60 17.35 6.25
N LEU A 12 -5.94 16.18 6.79
CA LEU A 12 -5.84 15.88 8.21
C LEU A 12 -4.57 15.07 8.46
N ILE A 13 -3.68 15.57 9.31
CA ILE A 13 -2.41 14.90 9.63
C ILE A 13 -2.52 14.24 11.00
N LEU A 14 -2.44 12.91 11.03
CA LEU A 14 -2.33 12.09 12.23
C LEU A 14 -0.86 11.84 12.54
N GLY A 15 -0.09 12.89 12.83
CA GLY A 15 1.37 12.85 12.94
C GLY A 15 1.92 12.57 14.35
N ASN A 16 1.08 12.67 15.39
CA ASN A 16 1.50 12.54 16.79
C ASN A 16 0.93 11.27 17.42
N ALA A 17 1.76 10.57 18.21
CA ALA A 17 1.39 9.40 19.02
C ALA A 17 0.30 9.68 20.08
N ALA A 18 -0.02 10.96 20.36
CA ALA A 18 -1.12 11.35 21.25
C ALA A 18 -2.53 11.14 20.66
N ASN A 19 -2.64 10.70 19.39
CA ASN A 19 -3.93 10.30 18.82
C ASN A 19 -4.41 8.99 19.47
N ASN A 20 -5.25 9.12 20.50
CA ASN A 20 -5.78 8.00 21.28
C ASN A 20 -7.16 7.53 20.81
N TYR A 21 -7.61 7.90 19.61
CA TYR A 21 -8.82 7.29 19.06
C TYR A 21 -8.51 5.84 18.71
N THR A 22 -9.44 4.92 18.95
CA THR A 22 -9.19 3.48 18.82
C THR A 22 -10.12 2.78 17.83
N GLY A 23 -11.12 3.49 17.30
CA GLY A 23 -11.94 2.97 16.21
C GLY A 23 -11.32 3.20 14.84
N GLY A 24 -12.04 2.78 13.80
CA GLY A 24 -11.61 2.96 12.41
C GLY A 24 -11.69 4.41 11.93
N THR A 25 -11.28 4.61 10.69
CA THR A 25 -11.23 5.91 10.02
C THR A 25 -12.10 5.91 8.76
N LEU A 26 -12.95 6.92 8.59
CA LEU A 26 -13.76 7.14 7.41
C LEU A 26 -13.32 8.44 6.73
N VAL A 27 -12.79 8.35 5.52
CA VAL A 27 -12.32 9.50 4.73
C VAL A 27 -13.35 9.79 3.63
N LEU A 28 -14.17 10.80 3.83
CA LEU A 28 -15.22 11.21 2.89
C LEU A 28 -14.72 12.19 1.83
N GLY A 29 -13.64 12.92 2.13
CA GLY A 29 -13.02 13.89 1.21
C GLY A 29 -11.64 14.36 1.68
N GLY A 30 -10.87 14.89 0.71
CA GLY A 30 -9.51 15.36 0.95
C GLY A 30 -8.56 14.21 1.30
N THR A 31 -7.62 14.50 2.20
CA THR A 31 -6.54 13.55 2.54
C THR A 31 -6.50 13.29 4.04
N VAL A 32 -6.31 12.03 4.44
CA VAL A 32 -5.74 11.67 5.76
C VAL A 32 -4.29 11.27 5.54
N GLN A 33 -3.37 11.96 6.21
CA GLN A 33 -1.96 11.60 6.26
C GLN A 33 -1.63 11.01 7.63
N ALA A 34 -1.01 9.83 7.67
CA ALA A 34 -0.69 9.14 8.92
C ALA A 34 0.55 8.25 8.79
N MET A 35 1.00 7.70 9.91
CA MET A 35 1.94 6.58 10.00
C MET A 35 1.20 5.33 10.45
N SER A 36 1.80 4.15 10.26
CA SER A 36 1.20 2.90 10.76
C SER A 36 0.98 2.90 12.28
N SER A 37 1.77 3.68 13.02
CA SER A 37 1.68 3.81 14.48
C SER A 37 0.60 4.79 14.95
N THR A 38 0.08 5.64 14.06
CA THR A 38 -0.89 6.70 14.41
C THR A 38 -2.24 6.51 13.73
N LEU A 39 -2.38 5.47 12.91
CA LEU A 39 -3.60 5.09 12.22
C LEU A 39 -4.10 3.73 12.75
N PRO A 40 -4.99 3.74 13.75
CA PRO A 40 -5.58 2.51 14.27
C PRO A 40 -6.75 2.01 13.42
N GLY A 41 -6.96 0.69 13.47
CA GLY A 41 -8.12 0.03 12.89
C GLY A 41 -8.22 0.12 11.37
N ASP A 42 -9.39 -0.24 10.84
CA ASP A 42 -9.70 -0.22 9.41
C ASP A 42 -9.93 1.21 8.90
N VAL A 43 -9.68 1.40 7.60
CA VAL A 43 -9.88 2.69 6.93
C VAL A 43 -10.80 2.49 5.72
N SER A 44 -11.83 3.32 5.61
CA SER A 44 -12.64 3.44 4.39
C SER A 44 -12.34 4.76 3.72
N VAL A 45 -11.89 4.72 2.46
CA VAL A 45 -11.52 5.90 1.67
C VAL A 45 -12.52 6.04 0.53
N ASN A 46 -13.30 7.12 0.54
CA ASN A 46 -14.30 7.38 -0.48
C ASN A 46 -13.66 7.79 -1.82
N SER A 47 -14.41 7.66 -2.91
CA SER A 47 -13.95 8.11 -4.22
C SER A 47 -13.53 9.58 -4.19
N GLY A 48 -12.39 9.90 -4.81
CA GLY A 48 -11.80 11.26 -4.80
C GLY A 48 -11.09 11.65 -3.51
N ALA A 49 -11.08 10.78 -2.48
CA ALA A 49 -10.31 10.99 -1.27
C ALA A 49 -9.00 10.16 -1.27
N PHE A 50 -8.10 10.51 -0.35
CA PHE A 50 -6.75 9.96 -0.28
C PHE A 50 -6.39 9.52 1.14
N LEU A 51 -5.72 8.37 1.24
CA LEU A 51 -4.97 7.96 2.42
C LEU A 51 -3.48 8.00 2.11
N THR A 52 -2.74 8.83 2.83
CA THR A 52 -1.28 8.94 2.69
C THR A 52 -0.58 8.31 3.88
N PHE A 53 0.22 7.27 3.65
CA PHE A 53 1.20 6.78 4.62
C PHE A 53 2.49 7.58 4.49
N ALA A 54 2.70 8.55 5.38
CA ALA A 54 3.94 9.33 5.47
C ALA A 54 4.93 8.62 6.41
N GLN A 55 5.51 7.53 5.92
CA GLN A 55 6.22 6.53 6.73
C GLN A 55 7.74 6.67 6.52
N ASN A 56 8.43 7.33 7.46
CA ASN A 56 9.88 7.59 7.38
C ASN A 56 10.76 6.42 7.84
N THR A 57 10.23 5.58 8.72
CA THR A 57 10.85 4.35 9.22
C THR A 57 9.96 3.17 8.89
N ASP A 58 10.50 1.96 8.75
CA ASP A 58 9.66 0.78 8.47
C ASP A 58 8.55 0.61 9.52
N GLY A 59 7.39 0.15 9.06
CA GLY A 59 6.21 -0.03 9.91
C GLY A 59 5.27 -1.09 9.35
N THR A 60 4.38 -1.58 10.21
CA THR A 60 3.36 -2.58 9.85
C THR A 60 1.99 -2.01 10.13
N TYR A 61 1.11 -2.03 9.13
CA TYR A 61 -0.29 -1.68 9.28
C TYR A 61 -1.16 -2.93 9.10
N THR A 62 -1.93 -3.22 10.14
CA THR A 62 -2.72 -4.45 10.24
C THR A 62 -4.17 -4.28 9.81
N GLY A 63 -4.64 -3.03 9.71
CA GLY A 63 -5.99 -2.71 9.27
C GLY A 63 -6.24 -2.98 7.80
N VAL A 64 -7.52 -3.03 7.45
CA VAL A 64 -8.00 -3.12 6.07
C VAL A 64 -8.36 -1.72 5.56
N ILE A 65 -7.76 -1.36 4.42
CA ILE A 65 -8.15 -0.20 3.62
C ILE A 65 -9.20 -0.67 2.61
N SER A 66 -10.29 0.08 2.51
CA SER A 66 -11.45 -0.22 1.68
C SER A 66 -11.96 1.03 0.97
N GLY A 67 -12.83 0.85 -0.02
CA GLY A 67 -13.48 1.95 -0.75
C GLY A 67 -12.81 2.30 -2.08
N ALA A 68 -13.25 3.37 -2.71
CA ALA A 68 -12.82 3.75 -4.07
C ALA A 68 -11.74 4.86 -4.09
N GLY A 69 -11.25 5.27 -2.93
CA GLY A 69 -10.20 6.27 -2.81
C GLY A 69 -8.80 5.72 -3.05
N ASN A 70 -7.84 6.64 -3.15
CA ASN A 70 -6.46 6.31 -3.51
C ASN A 70 -5.56 6.19 -2.29
N VAL A 71 -4.48 5.42 -2.42
CA VAL A 71 -3.45 5.26 -1.39
C VAL A 71 -2.14 5.85 -1.88
N ILE A 72 -1.50 6.68 -1.07
CA ILE A 72 -0.20 7.28 -1.37
C ILE A 72 0.80 6.83 -0.31
N LYS A 73 1.98 6.39 -0.74
CA LYS A 73 3.11 6.06 0.13
C LYS A 73 4.24 7.07 -0.05
N GLU A 74 4.58 7.73 1.05
CA GLU A 74 5.66 8.72 1.16
C GLU A 74 6.59 8.39 2.34
N GLY A 75 7.72 9.07 2.42
CA GLY A 75 8.77 8.80 3.39
C GLY A 75 9.63 7.58 3.02
N ASN A 76 10.85 7.53 3.57
CA ASN A 76 11.88 6.57 3.16
C ASN A 76 11.61 5.13 3.61
N GLY A 77 10.77 4.92 4.63
CA GLY A 77 10.50 3.61 5.19
C GLY A 77 9.62 2.74 4.29
N THR A 78 9.53 1.46 4.62
CA THR A 78 8.62 0.49 4.03
C THR A 78 7.39 0.31 4.90
N ILE A 79 6.19 0.43 4.31
CA ILE A 79 4.95 0.04 4.98
C ILE A 79 4.61 -1.41 4.64
N THR A 80 4.48 -2.27 5.64
CA THR A 80 4.02 -3.65 5.48
C THR A 80 2.51 -3.71 5.70
N LEU A 81 1.75 -4.13 4.68
CA LEU A 81 0.31 -4.33 4.74
C LEU A 81 0.00 -5.81 4.95
N THR A 82 -0.51 -6.16 6.13
CA THR A 82 -0.83 -7.55 6.48
C THR A 82 -2.32 -7.88 6.32
N GLY A 83 -3.21 -6.89 6.43
CA GLY A 83 -4.64 -7.05 6.17
C GLY A 83 -4.92 -7.27 4.68
N ILE A 84 -6.01 -7.99 4.38
CA ILE A 84 -6.51 -8.15 3.00
C ILE A 84 -7.14 -6.84 2.58
N GLN A 85 -6.44 -6.09 1.73
CA GLN A 85 -6.92 -4.80 1.27
C GLN A 85 -8.06 -4.98 0.25
N SER A 86 -8.99 -4.04 0.23
CA SER A 86 -10.20 -4.10 -0.62
C SER A 86 -10.53 -2.77 -1.29
N TYR A 87 -9.59 -1.83 -1.28
CA TYR A 87 -9.77 -0.56 -1.97
C TYR A 87 -9.55 -0.75 -3.47
N THR A 88 -10.25 0.03 -4.28
CA THR A 88 -10.20 -0.09 -5.75
C THR A 88 -9.48 1.07 -6.41
N GLY A 89 -9.18 2.14 -5.66
CA GLY A 89 -8.38 3.24 -6.16
C GLY A 89 -6.91 2.87 -6.36
N GLN A 90 -6.18 3.77 -6.99
CA GLN A 90 -4.78 3.56 -7.33
C GLN A 90 -3.88 3.71 -6.09
N THR A 91 -2.80 2.93 -6.08
CA THR A 91 -1.71 3.09 -5.14
C THR A 91 -0.53 3.78 -5.80
N THR A 92 -0.06 4.86 -5.22
CA THR A 92 1.13 5.58 -5.69
C THR A 92 2.22 5.52 -4.65
N ILE A 93 3.38 4.97 -5.02
CA ILE A 93 4.57 4.93 -4.17
C ILE A 93 5.50 6.04 -4.64
N ASN A 94 5.52 7.15 -3.89
CA ASN A 94 6.38 8.29 -4.18
C ASN A 94 7.77 8.11 -3.57
N GLN A 95 7.86 7.52 -2.38
CA GLN A 95 9.11 7.26 -1.65
C GLN A 95 9.04 5.98 -0.80
N GLY A 96 10.19 5.34 -0.58
CA GLY A 96 10.31 4.13 0.22
C GLY A 96 9.62 2.94 -0.46
N GLY A 97 8.91 2.11 0.31
CA GLY A 97 8.26 0.92 -0.25
C GLY A 97 6.93 0.54 0.36
N ILE A 98 6.19 -0.29 -0.37
CA ILE A 98 5.05 -1.06 0.15
C ILE A 98 5.42 -2.53 0.09
N GLN A 99 5.24 -3.23 1.20
CA GLN A 99 5.43 -4.66 1.32
C GLN A 99 4.09 -5.36 1.60
N GLY A 100 3.87 -6.49 0.94
CA GLY A 100 2.72 -7.36 1.21
C GLY A 100 2.88 -8.74 0.58
N THR A 101 1.76 -9.40 0.37
CA THR A 101 1.64 -10.67 -0.34
C THR A 101 0.60 -10.55 -1.44
N THR A 102 0.49 -11.57 -2.27
CA THR A 102 -0.64 -11.69 -3.20
C THR A 102 -1.98 -11.80 -2.47
N SER A 103 -2.04 -12.09 -1.18
CA SER A 103 -3.29 -12.06 -0.42
C SER A 103 -3.63 -10.66 0.08
N SER A 104 -2.64 -9.86 0.47
CA SER A 104 -2.89 -8.50 0.97
C SER A 104 -3.04 -7.46 -0.14
N LEU A 105 -2.37 -7.64 -1.29
CA LEU A 105 -2.30 -6.63 -2.34
C LEU A 105 -2.99 -7.02 -3.66
N ASN A 106 -3.64 -8.19 -3.76
CA ASN A 106 -4.20 -8.63 -5.05
C ASN A 106 -5.11 -7.57 -5.69
N ASN A 107 -5.11 -7.49 -7.02
CA ASN A 107 -6.01 -6.63 -7.79
C ASN A 107 -5.85 -5.11 -7.58
N HIS A 108 -4.89 -4.65 -6.78
CA HIS A 108 -4.65 -3.21 -6.59
C HIS A 108 -3.69 -2.72 -7.66
N SER A 109 -4.02 -1.62 -8.35
CA SER A 109 -3.11 -1.01 -9.32
C SER A 109 -2.06 -0.17 -8.60
N VAL A 110 -0.79 -0.40 -8.89
CA VAL A 110 0.34 0.25 -8.22
C VAL A 110 1.24 0.97 -9.23
N THR A 111 1.57 2.22 -8.91
CA THR A 111 2.57 3.02 -9.63
C THR A 111 3.75 3.33 -8.72
N THR A 112 4.95 3.02 -9.21
CA THR A 112 6.23 3.35 -8.56
C THR A 112 6.82 4.60 -9.19
N SER A 113 6.68 5.75 -8.54
CA SER A 113 6.92 7.07 -9.16
C SER A 113 8.39 7.31 -9.53
N THR A 114 9.34 6.72 -8.82
CA THR A 114 10.78 6.90 -9.06
C THR A 114 11.57 5.60 -8.88
N SER A 115 12.82 5.55 -9.36
CA SER A 115 13.69 4.38 -9.23
C SER A 115 14.01 3.98 -7.78
N ASN A 116 13.86 4.91 -6.83
CA ASN A 116 14.14 4.67 -5.40
C ASN A 116 12.91 4.17 -4.63
N THR A 117 11.83 3.81 -5.33
CA THR A 117 10.62 3.26 -4.72
C THR A 117 10.56 1.76 -4.90
N ALA A 118 9.88 1.02 -4.01
CA ALA A 118 9.78 -0.42 -4.12
C ALA A 118 8.37 -0.98 -3.86
N LEU A 119 7.94 -1.92 -4.70
CA LEU A 119 6.85 -2.84 -4.39
C LEU A 119 7.45 -4.20 -4.04
N ILE A 120 7.14 -4.70 -2.85
CA ILE A 120 7.79 -5.88 -2.27
C ILE A 120 6.73 -6.95 -1.98
N PHE A 121 6.94 -8.14 -2.53
CA PHE A 121 6.16 -9.33 -2.22
C PHE A 121 6.98 -10.26 -1.32
N ASN A 122 6.63 -10.38 -0.04
CA ASN A 122 7.22 -11.36 0.86
C ASN A 122 6.33 -12.60 0.95
N GLN A 123 6.61 -13.58 0.10
CA GLN A 123 5.63 -14.55 -0.35
C GLN A 123 6.14 -15.98 -0.18
N ASN A 124 5.64 -16.67 0.84
CA ASN A 124 6.01 -18.06 1.19
C ASN A 124 5.08 -19.13 0.57
N PHE A 125 4.07 -18.70 -0.19
CA PHE A 125 3.09 -19.56 -0.86
C PHE A 125 2.86 -19.07 -2.29
N ASN A 126 2.34 -19.92 -3.18
CA ASN A 126 2.07 -19.51 -4.55
C ASN A 126 0.83 -18.61 -4.63
N GLY A 127 0.84 -17.61 -5.49
CA GLY A 127 -0.32 -16.75 -5.70
C GLY A 127 -0.26 -15.92 -6.98
N ASN A 128 -1.39 -15.31 -7.29
CA ASN A 128 -1.56 -14.46 -8.46
C ASN A 128 -1.70 -13.01 -8.03
N TYR A 129 -1.15 -12.11 -8.84
CA TYR A 129 -1.33 -10.68 -8.70
C TYR A 129 -1.91 -10.13 -10.01
N SER A 130 -3.18 -9.72 -9.97
CA SER A 130 -3.92 -9.21 -11.14
C SER A 130 -3.90 -7.69 -11.27
N GLY A 131 -3.32 -6.97 -10.31
CA GLY A 131 -3.24 -5.51 -10.34
C GLY A 131 -2.35 -5.01 -11.48
N SER A 132 -2.64 -3.81 -11.98
CA SER A 132 -1.75 -3.16 -12.96
C SER A 132 -0.49 -2.63 -12.26
N LEU A 133 0.67 -2.82 -12.89
CA LEU A 133 1.95 -2.28 -12.41
C LEU A 133 2.55 -1.31 -13.42
N THR A 134 2.88 -0.12 -12.95
CA THR A 134 3.55 0.90 -13.75
C THR A 134 4.67 1.59 -12.97
N GLY A 135 5.53 2.31 -13.69
CA GLY A 135 6.63 3.08 -13.10
C GLY A 135 8.00 2.42 -13.20
N ALA A 136 8.97 3.04 -12.52
CA ALA A 136 10.39 2.80 -12.70
C ALA A 136 11.10 2.28 -11.43
N GLY A 137 10.36 1.98 -10.36
CA GLY A 137 10.91 1.53 -9.07
C GLY A 137 11.52 0.13 -9.10
N ALA A 138 11.65 -0.49 -7.93
CA ALA A 138 12.04 -1.87 -7.78
C ALA A 138 10.82 -2.77 -7.50
N LEU A 139 10.77 -3.93 -8.17
CA LEU A 139 9.80 -4.98 -7.89
C LEU A 139 10.57 -6.15 -7.29
N VAL A 140 10.32 -6.42 -6.02
CA VAL A 140 11.13 -7.33 -5.22
C VAL A 140 10.30 -8.49 -4.71
N LYS A 141 10.83 -9.70 -4.82
CA LYS A 141 10.21 -10.91 -4.32
C LYS A 141 11.12 -11.62 -3.33
N TYR A 142 10.58 -11.86 -2.14
CA TYR A 142 11.15 -12.70 -1.08
C TYR A 142 10.25 -13.93 -0.83
N GLY A 143 10.80 -14.95 -0.16
CA GLY A 143 10.07 -16.17 0.21
C GLY A 143 10.03 -17.23 -0.90
N SER A 144 9.72 -18.47 -0.53
CA SER A 144 9.80 -19.64 -1.44
C SER A 144 8.66 -19.74 -2.45
N GLY A 145 7.55 -19.04 -2.25
CA GLY A 145 6.38 -19.11 -3.12
C GLY A 145 6.59 -18.41 -4.47
N THR A 146 5.73 -18.67 -5.44
CA THR A 146 5.70 -17.96 -6.72
C THR A 146 4.68 -16.83 -6.71
N VAL A 147 4.99 -15.74 -7.40
CA VAL A 147 3.99 -14.71 -7.74
C VAL A 147 3.83 -14.72 -9.25
N VAL A 148 2.60 -14.99 -9.70
CA VAL A 148 2.21 -14.92 -11.11
C VAL A 148 1.56 -13.57 -11.36
N MET A 149 2.19 -12.74 -12.19
CA MET A 149 1.59 -11.47 -12.61
C MET A 149 0.65 -11.73 -13.77
N THR A 150 -0.63 -11.44 -13.60
CA THR A 150 -1.66 -11.57 -14.65
C THR A 150 -2.28 -10.23 -15.04
N GLY A 151 -1.96 -9.15 -14.31
CA GLY A 151 -2.41 -7.80 -14.63
C GLY A 151 -1.55 -7.13 -15.71
N ALA A 152 -2.10 -6.08 -16.33
CA ALA A 152 -1.37 -5.27 -17.30
C ALA A 152 -0.15 -4.61 -16.66
N SER A 153 1.05 -4.88 -17.17
CA SER A 153 2.30 -4.32 -16.67
C SER A 153 3.01 -3.53 -17.76
N THR A 154 3.18 -2.23 -17.56
CA THR A 154 4.10 -1.37 -18.34
C THR A 154 5.34 -1.03 -17.53
N TYR A 155 5.65 -1.88 -16.55
CA TYR A 155 6.72 -1.66 -15.59
C TYR A 155 8.09 -1.63 -16.27
N THR A 156 8.83 -0.55 -16.04
CA THR A 156 10.17 -0.32 -16.63
C THR A 156 11.30 -0.47 -15.60
N GLY A 157 10.92 -0.65 -14.33
CA GLY A 157 11.84 -0.72 -13.21
C GLY A 157 12.59 -2.04 -13.05
N ARG A 158 13.54 -2.07 -12.12
CA ARG A 158 14.35 -3.25 -11.84
C ARG A 158 13.50 -4.34 -11.19
N GLN A 159 13.48 -5.52 -11.79
CA GLN A 159 12.92 -6.72 -11.16
C GLN A 159 14.04 -7.50 -10.47
N SER A 160 13.86 -7.85 -9.20
CA SER A 160 14.85 -8.65 -8.48
C SER A 160 14.22 -9.77 -7.67
N ASN A 161 14.84 -10.94 -7.77
CA ASN A 161 14.48 -12.15 -7.05
C ASN A 161 15.54 -12.45 -5.99
N ALA A 162 15.10 -12.78 -4.78
CA ALA A 162 15.95 -13.52 -3.86
C ALA A 162 16.31 -14.89 -4.46
N VAL A 163 17.46 -15.45 -4.07
CA VAL A 163 17.95 -16.75 -4.56
C VAL A 163 16.85 -17.82 -4.46
N GLY A 164 16.51 -18.47 -5.58
CA GLY A 164 15.46 -19.50 -5.66
C GLY A 164 14.05 -19.02 -6.04
N CYS A 165 13.82 -17.71 -6.18
CA CYS A 165 12.54 -17.17 -6.66
C CYS A 165 12.51 -17.07 -8.20
N ARG A 166 11.37 -17.40 -8.84
CA ARG A 166 11.10 -17.14 -10.26
C ARG A 166 9.84 -16.27 -10.39
N TRP A 167 9.94 -15.21 -11.19
CA TRP A 167 8.75 -14.58 -11.77
C TRP A 167 8.33 -15.41 -12.99
N ARG A 168 7.03 -15.67 -13.16
CA ARG A 168 6.48 -16.02 -14.48
C ARG A 168 5.66 -14.82 -14.93
N GLN A 169 6.15 -14.13 -15.95
CA GLN A 169 5.35 -13.24 -16.78
C GLN A 169 4.83 -14.06 -17.97
N PHE A 170 3.60 -13.79 -18.40
CA PHE A 170 3.06 -14.23 -19.69
C PHE A 170 2.95 -13.02 -20.61
#